data_AF-A0A9P5D1F1-F1
#
_entry.id   AF-A0A9P5D1F1-F1
#
_cell.length_a   1.000
_cell.length_b   1.000
_cell.length_c   1.000
_cell.angle_alpha   90.00
_cell.angle_beta   90.00
_cell.angle_gamma   90.00
#
_symmetry.space_group_name_H-M   'P 1'
#
loop_
_entity.id
_entity.type
_entity.pdbx_description
1 polymer ?
#
loop_
_entity_poly.entity_id
_entity_poly.type
_entity_poly.pdbx_seq_one_letter_code
_entity_poly.pdbx_strand_id
1 'polypeptide(L)'
;MRSGKGVLLEEANAMRIELDVHIPVPRVYGAETLNGISQSHYHGMHPGGGTLDEFWGGLSDTDKTDMIKQPRAILSKMRSIPPPGFIGSCAGREIRHTRYRLAHNAPACQNEDAFNSYLFIGCGEVRTASCGNALARRMRTDHRVVFSYCNLAPRNIIVD
;
A
#
# COMPACT_ATOMS: atom_id res chain seq x y z
N MET A 1 5.62 10.95 17.57
CA MET A 1 6.60 9.96 17.08
C MET A 1 5.86 8.63 16.98
N ARG A 2 5.65 8.09 15.77
CA ARG A 2 5.04 6.76 15.62
C ARG A 2 6.18 5.74 15.49
N SER A 3 6.17 4.75 16.37
CA SER A 3 7.09 3.60 16.35
C SER A 3 6.25 2.33 16.47
N GLY A 4 6.45 1.36 15.60
CA GLY A 4 5.69 0.11 15.61
C GLY A 4 6.54 -1.08 15.23
N LYS A 5 6.34 -2.21 15.93
CA LYS A 5 6.86 -3.51 15.50
C LYS A 5 6.29 -3.83 14.12
N GLY A 6 7.14 -3.96 13.11
CA GLY A 6 6.71 -4.29 11.74
C GLY A 6 6.44 -3.09 10.84
N VAL A 7 6.88 -1.88 11.22
CA VAL A 7 7.07 -0.76 10.29
C VAL A 7 8.35 -1.05 9.49
N LEU A 8 8.16 -1.66 8.32
CA LEU A 8 9.22 -2.30 7.55
C LEU A 8 10.06 -1.28 6.80
N LEU A 9 11.31 -1.64 6.50
CA LEU A 9 12.18 -0.93 5.57
C LEU A 9 11.47 -0.60 4.24
N GLU A 10 10.53 -1.46 3.82
CA GLU A 10 9.69 -1.28 2.64
C GLU A 10 8.80 -0.04 2.70
N GLU A 11 8.24 0.29 3.87
CA GLU A 11 7.42 1.49 4.06
C GLU A 11 8.28 2.75 3.92
N ALA A 12 9.49 2.73 4.48
CA ALA A 12 10.46 3.82 4.28
C ALA A 12 10.88 3.98 2.81
N ASN A 13 11.03 2.88 2.05
CA ASN A 13 11.35 2.94 0.63
C ASN A 13 10.18 3.50 -0.20
N ALA A 14 8.94 3.12 0.11
CA ALA A 14 7.75 3.70 -0.51
C ALA A 14 7.66 5.21 -0.25
N MET A 15 7.83 5.62 1.01
CA MET A 15 7.81 7.04 1.40
C MET A 15 8.91 7.87 0.71
N ARG A 16 10.10 7.29 0.43
CA ARG A 16 11.15 7.98 -0.34
C ARG A 16 10.73 8.26 -1.77
N ILE A 17 10.15 7.26 -2.46
CA ILE A 17 9.62 7.44 -3.83
C ILE A 17 8.53 8.52 -3.83
N GLU A 18 7.62 8.48 -2.85
CA GLU A 18 6.53 9.45 -2.71
C GLU A 18 7.06 10.87 -2.42
N LEU A 19 8.09 11.01 -1.59
CA LEU A 19 8.76 12.28 -1.30
C LEU A 19 9.40 12.87 -2.56
N ASP A 20 10.11 12.07 -3.35
CA ASP A 20 10.77 12.51 -4.58
C ASP A 20 9.76 13.07 -5.59
N VAL A 21 8.55 12.53 -5.61
CA VAL A 21 7.46 13.03 -6.47
C VAL A 21 6.55 14.04 -5.77
N HIS A 22 6.90 14.55 -4.59
CA HIS A 22 6.11 15.55 -3.85
C HIS A 22 4.68 15.07 -3.54
N ILE A 23 4.50 13.81 -3.18
CA ILE A 23 3.28 13.32 -2.55
C ILE A 23 3.41 13.61 -1.05
N PRO A 24 2.37 14.17 -0.38
CA PRO A 24 2.43 14.43 1.05
C PRO A 24 2.53 13.10 1.81
N VAL A 25 3.66 12.91 2.47
CA VAL A 25 3.95 11.72 3.29
C VAL A 25 4.60 12.14 4.61
N PRO A 26 4.44 11.34 5.68
CA PRO A 26 5.23 11.51 6.88
C PRO A 26 6.73 11.59 6.59
N ARG A 27 7.43 12.54 7.23
CA ARG A 27 8.88 12.63 7.06
C ARG A 27 9.55 11.45 7.79
N VAL A 28 10.29 10.64 7.04
CA VAL A 28 11.10 9.54 7.58
C VAL A 28 12.41 10.10 8.12
N TYR A 29 12.72 9.82 9.38
CA TYR A 29 13.96 10.24 10.05
C TYR A 29 15.00 9.12 10.12
N GLY A 30 14.55 7.87 10.05
CA GLY A 30 15.43 6.71 10.05
C GLY A 30 14.67 5.41 9.89
N ALA A 31 15.35 4.39 9.41
CA ALA A 31 14.90 3.00 9.45
C ALA A 31 16.10 2.14 9.81
N GLU A 32 15.97 1.34 10.86
CA GLU A 32 17.05 0.50 11.37
C GLU A 32 16.54 -0.91 11.66
N THR A 33 17.46 -1.88 11.63
CA THR A 33 17.19 -3.24 12.10
C THR A 33 17.99 -3.48 13.36
N LEU A 34 17.30 -3.56 14.49
CA LEU A 34 17.90 -3.83 15.79
C LEU A 34 17.49 -5.22 16.25
N ASN A 35 18.45 -6.10 16.50
CA ASN A 35 18.21 -7.49 16.96
C ASN A 35 17.26 -8.28 16.04
N GLY A 36 17.36 -8.10 14.73
CA GLY A 36 16.50 -8.76 13.74
C GLY A 36 15.08 -8.16 13.63
N ILE A 37 14.80 -7.06 14.33
CA ILE A 37 13.52 -6.36 14.27
C ILE A 37 13.71 -5.05 13.52
N SER A 38 13.06 -4.91 12.35
CA SER A 38 13.03 -3.64 11.63
C SER A 38 12.10 -2.64 12.33
N GLN A 39 12.60 -1.43 12.52
CA GLN A 39 11.86 -0.28 13.02
C GLN A 39 12.10 0.90 12.08
N SER A 40 11.05 1.65 11.77
CA SER A 40 11.20 2.94 11.10
C SER A 40 10.62 4.06 11.98
N HIS A 41 11.30 5.19 11.97
CA HIS A 41 10.94 6.40 12.71
C HIS A 41 10.48 7.46 11.72
N TYR A 42 9.22 7.85 11.82
CA TYR A 42 8.68 8.98 11.08
C TYR A 42 7.87 9.90 11.97
N HIS A 43 7.89 11.19 11.62
CA HIS A 43 7.02 12.21 12.18
C HIS A 43 5.91 12.45 11.15
N GLY A 44 4.72 11.95 11.45
CA GLY A 44 3.60 12.00 10.52
C GLY A 44 2.45 12.90 10.93
N MET A 45 2.47 13.49 12.13
CA MET A 45 1.29 14.16 12.69
C MET A 45 1.67 15.51 13.28
N HIS A 46 1.11 16.58 12.72
CA HIS A 46 1.20 17.93 13.27
C HIS A 46 0.44 18.00 14.61
N PRO A 47 0.84 18.88 15.56
CA PRO A 47 0.06 19.13 16.76
C PRO A 47 -1.36 19.60 16.40
N GLY A 48 -2.38 18.81 16.77
CA GLY A 48 -3.79 19.08 16.44
C GLY A 48 -4.33 18.30 15.24
N GLY A 49 -3.47 17.63 14.46
CA GLY A 49 -3.89 16.70 13.41
C GLY A 49 -4.27 15.32 13.95
N GLY A 50 -4.87 14.49 13.08
CA GLY A 50 -5.30 13.13 13.41
C GLY A 50 -5.68 12.34 12.16
N THR A 51 -6.38 11.23 12.31
CA THR A 51 -6.77 10.39 11.16
C THR A 51 -8.14 10.77 10.61
N LEU A 52 -8.38 10.49 9.33
CA LEU A 52 -9.63 10.90 8.68
C LEU A 52 -10.86 10.29 9.38
N ASP A 53 -10.79 9.06 9.90
CA ASP A 53 -11.90 8.45 10.64
C ASP A 53 -12.21 9.14 11.97
N GLU A 54 -11.22 9.71 12.65
CA GLU A 54 -11.41 10.47 13.89
C GLU A 54 -12.25 11.73 13.62
N PHE A 55 -12.01 12.41 12.50
CA PHE A 55 -12.72 13.65 12.15
C PHE A 55 -13.96 13.43 11.29
N TRP A 56 -14.09 12.29 10.59
CA TRP A 56 -15.12 12.07 9.56
C TRP A 56 -16.54 12.39 10.03
N GLY A 57 -16.87 12.03 11.28
CA GLY A 57 -18.19 12.26 11.87
C GLY A 57 -18.54 13.74 12.09
N GLY A 58 -17.53 14.60 12.25
CA GLY A 58 -17.70 16.04 12.48
C GLY A 58 -17.67 16.89 11.20
N LEU A 59 -17.32 16.32 10.05
CA LEU A 59 -17.22 17.05 8.79
C LEU A 59 -18.60 17.31 8.16
N SER A 60 -18.77 18.52 7.60
CA SER A 60 -19.93 18.83 6.76
C SER A 60 -19.88 18.05 5.43
N ASP A 61 -20.99 18.01 4.69
CA ASP A 61 -21.03 17.34 3.39
C ASP A 61 -20.11 18.00 2.35
N THR A 62 -19.94 19.32 2.44
CA THR A 62 -18.99 20.08 1.63
C THR A 62 -17.56 19.67 1.98
N ASP A 63 -17.21 19.61 3.26
CA ASP A 63 -15.87 19.24 3.71
C ASP A 63 -15.55 17.79 3.33
N LYS A 64 -16.51 16.86 3.45
CA LYS A 64 -16.35 15.46 3.00
C LYS A 64 -16.08 15.39 1.51
N THR A 65 -16.79 16.19 0.72
CA THR A 65 -16.63 16.26 -0.73
C THR A 65 -15.23 16.76 -1.10
N ASP A 66 -14.77 17.83 -0.45
CA ASP A 66 -13.45 18.39 -0.69
C ASP A 66 -12.34 17.46 -0.19
N MET A 67 -12.56 16.81 0.95
CA MET A 67 -11.64 15.83 1.51
C MET A 67 -11.42 14.65 0.58
N ILE A 68 -12.47 14.09 -0.05
CA ILE A 68 -12.34 12.97 -1.00
C ILE A 68 -11.53 13.36 -2.25
N LYS A 69 -11.55 14.63 -2.67
CA LYS A 69 -10.76 15.10 -3.83
C LYS A 69 -9.26 14.97 -3.59
N GLN A 70 -8.79 15.11 -2.34
CA GLN A 70 -7.35 15.11 -2.06
C GLN A 70 -6.70 13.72 -2.22
N PRO A 71 -7.21 12.62 -1.60
CA PRO A 71 -6.72 11.28 -1.87
C PRO A 71 -6.84 10.90 -3.34
N ARG A 72 -7.88 11.36 -4.04
CA ARG A 72 -8.01 11.11 -5.49
C ARG A 72 -6.85 11.75 -6.27
N ALA A 73 -6.49 13.00 -5.96
CA ALA A 73 -5.37 13.68 -6.60
C ALA A 73 -4.05 12.98 -6.28
N ILE A 74 -3.83 12.61 -5.01
CA ILE A 74 -2.65 11.87 -4.56
C ILE A 74 -2.51 10.52 -5.28
N LEU A 75 -3.58 9.72 -5.32
CA LEU A 75 -3.57 8.42 -6.00
C LEU A 75 -3.34 8.57 -7.51
N SER A 76 -3.88 9.63 -8.13
CA SER A 76 -3.65 9.91 -9.55
C SER A 76 -2.19 10.22 -9.82
N LYS A 77 -1.57 11.04 -8.97
CA LYS A 77 -0.15 11.39 -9.02
C LYS A 77 0.73 10.16 -8.81
N MET A 78 0.47 9.37 -7.77
CA MET A 78 1.17 8.12 -7.49
C MET A 78 1.11 7.14 -8.69
N ARG A 79 -0.07 6.99 -9.30
CA ARG A 79 -0.26 6.09 -10.46
C ARG A 79 0.30 6.62 -11.78
N SER A 80 0.81 7.86 -11.79
CA SER A 80 1.50 8.45 -12.94
C SER A 80 3.00 8.19 -12.94
N ILE A 81 3.55 7.75 -11.80
CA ILE A 81 4.97 7.40 -11.67
C ILE A 81 5.23 6.13 -12.51
N PRO A 82 6.24 6.14 -13.40
CA PRO A 82 6.61 4.95 -14.17
C PRO A 82 6.96 3.78 -13.24
N PRO A 83 6.36 2.58 -13.44
CA PRO A 83 6.68 1.42 -12.61
C PRO A 83 8.08 0.89 -12.95
N PRO A 84 8.75 0.20 -12.01
CA PRO A 84 10.12 -0.28 -12.18
C PRO A 84 10.27 -1.53 -13.06
N GLY A 85 9.26 -1.87 -13.87
CA GLY A 85 9.27 -3.05 -14.76
C GLY A 85 8.98 -4.38 -14.06
N PHE A 86 8.54 -4.37 -12.80
CA PHE A 86 8.09 -5.55 -12.06
C PHE A 86 6.88 -5.23 -11.17
N ILE A 87 6.22 -6.28 -10.68
CA ILE A 87 5.12 -6.24 -9.71
C ILE A 87 5.65 -6.76 -8.37
N GLY A 88 5.79 -5.88 -7.40
CA GLY A 88 6.37 -6.19 -6.09
C GLY A 88 6.49 -4.96 -5.21
N SER A 89 7.21 -5.11 -4.09
CA SER A 89 7.48 -4.02 -3.15
C SER A 89 8.38 -2.95 -3.75
N CYS A 90 8.41 -1.77 -3.12
CA CYS A 90 9.24 -0.66 -3.56
C CYS A 90 10.75 -0.93 -3.43
N ALA A 91 11.18 -1.91 -2.63
CA ALA A 91 12.58 -2.35 -2.60
C ALA A 91 12.92 -3.38 -3.70
N GLY A 92 11.96 -3.78 -4.53
CA GLY A 92 12.17 -4.63 -5.70
C GLY A 92 12.49 -6.08 -5.43
N ARG A 93 12.18 -6.59 -4.23
CA ARG A 93 12.56 -7.95 -3.83
C ARG A 93 11.38 -8.89 -3.67
N GLU A 94 10.27 -8.41 -3.15
CA GLU A 94 9.19 -9.30 -2.71
C GLU A 94 7.79 -8.78 -3.03
N ILE A 95 6.87 -9.69 -3.31
CA ILE A 95 5.45 -9.47 -3.14
C ILE A 95 5.11 -9.83 -1.71
N ARG A 96 4.65 -8.84 -0.96
CA ARG A 96 4.06 -9.05 0.36
C ARG A 96 2.54 -8.92 0.25
N HIS A 97 1.85 -10.03 0.49
CA HIS A 97 0.39 -10.03 0.46
C HIS A 97 -0.14 -10.74 1.71
N THR A 98 -0.99 -10.06 2.46
CA THR A 98 -1.75 -10.68 3.54
C THR A 98 -2.94 -11.41 2.93
N ARG A 99 -2.93 -12.75 2.99
CA ARG A 99 -4.08 -13.57 2.58
C ARG A 99 -4.56 -14.37 3.76
N TYR A 100 -5.87 -14.34 4.02
CA TYR A 100 -6.56 -15.25 4.93
C TYR A 100 -5.98 -15.38 6.36
N ARG A 101 -5.17 -14.40 6.81
CA ARG A 101 -4.44 -14.29 8.12
C ARG A 101 -2.94 -14.65 8.11
N LEU A 102 -2.34 -15.00 6.98
CA LEU A 102 -0.90 -15.21 6.85
C LEU A 102 -0.26 -14.15 5.93
N ALA A 103 0.91 -13.66 6.34
CA ALA A 103 1.76 -12.87 5.47
C ALA A 103 2.50 -13.83 4.53
N HIS A 104 2.21 -13.73 3.23
CA HIS A 104 2.94 -14.48 2.22
C HIS A 104 3.94 -13.56 1.54
N ASN A 105 5.18 -14.04 1.48
CA ASN A 105 6.26 -13.44 0.71
C ASN A 105 6.54 -14.31 -0.51
N ALA A 106 6.67 -13.69 -1.67
CA ALA A 106 7.15 -14.31 -2.89
C ALA A 106 8.11 -13.36 -3.60
N PRO A 107 8.97 -13.83 -4.52
CA PRO A 107 9.76 -12.94 -5.36
C PRO A 107 8.88 -11.96 -6.14
N ALA A 108 9.43 -10.80 -6.51
CA ALA A 108 8.76 -9.88 -7.42
C ALA A 108 8.41 -10.58 -8.76
N CYS A 109 7.23 -10.29 -9.30
CA CYS A 109 6.78 -10.84 -10.57
C CYS A 109 7.17 -9.92 -11.73
N GLN A 110 7.64 -10.49 -12.84
CA GLN A 110 8.01 -9.70 -14.02
C GLN A 110 6.80 -9.10 -14.74
N ASN A 111 5.66 -9.79 -14.70
CA ASN A 111 4.46 -9.41 -15.42
C ASN A 111 3.20 -9.88 -14.68
N GLU A 112 2.04 -9.45 -15.19
CA GLU A 112 0.75 -9.76 -14.59
C GLU A 112 0.40 -11.26 -14.65
N ASP A 113 0.86 -12.00 -15.65
CA ASP A 113 0.64 -13.44 -15.74
C ASP A 113 1.32 -14.20 -14.58
N ALA A 114 2.58 -13.87 -14.31
CA ALA A 114 3.31 -14.41 -13.15
C ALA A 114 2.65 -13.99 -11.83
N PHE A 115 2.16 -12.76 -11.74
CA PHE A 115 1.46 -12.27 -10.55
C PHE A 115 0.12 -12.99 -10.32
N ASN A 116 -0.68 -13.18 -11.38
CA ASN A 116 -1.93 -13.92 -11.35
C ASN A 116 -1.71 -15.39 -10.97
N SER A 117 -0.65 -16.01 -11.49
CA SER A 117 -0.24 -17.37 -11.11
C SER A 117 0.12 -17.44 -9.62
N TYR A 118 0.87 -16.48 -9.09
CA TYR A 118 1.14 -16.36 -7.66
C TYR A 118 -0.15 -16.18 -6.84
N LEU A 119 -1.08 -15.34 -7.30
CA LEU A 119 -2.39 -15.16 -6.66
C LEU A 119 -3.21 -16.45 -6.68
N PHE A 120 -3.15 -17.21 -7.77
CA PHE A 120 -3.88 -18.46 -7.90
C PHE A 120 -3.32 -19.57 -6.99
N ILE A 121 -2.00 -19.77 -7.01
CA ILE A 121 -1.32 -20.80 -6.19
C ILE A 121 -1.52 -20.54 -4.70
N GLY A 122 -1.35 -19.28 -4.27
CA GLY A 122 -1.47 -18.92 -2.86
C GLY A 122 -2.92 -18.94 -2.31
N CYS A 123 -3.92 -19.25 -3.13
CA CYS A 123 -5.30 -19.49 -2.66
C CYS A 123 -5.53 -20.92 -2.13
N GLY A 124 -4.59 -21.85 -2.30
CA GLY A 124 -4.65 -23.21 -1.75
C GLY A 124 -5.91 -24.02 -2.13
N GLU A 125 -6.14 -25.11 -1.39
CA GLU A 125 -7.30 -26.02 -1.51
C GLU A 125 -8.64 -25.38 -1.10
N VAL A 126 -8.64 -24.12 -0.64
CA VAL A 126 -9.82 -23.39 -0.11
C VAL A 126 -10.84 -23.03 -1.21
N ARG A 127 -10.53 -23.32 -2.47
CA ARG A 127 -11.44 -23.10 -3.58
C ARG A 127 -12.28 -24.34 -3.86
N THR A 128 -13.58 -24.20 -3.68
CA THR A 128 -14.52 -24.93 -4.54
C THR A 128 -14.18 -24.64 -6.01
N ALA A 129 -14.29 -25.64 -6.88
CA ALA A 129 -13.98 -25.48 -8.30
C ALA A 129 -14.69 -24.26 -8.94
N SER A 130 -15.87 -23.88 -8.44
CA SER A 130 -16.67 -22.75 -8.88
C SER A 130 -16.05 -21.39 -8.52
N CYS A 131 -15.69 -21.13 -7.26
CA CYS A 131 -15.00 -19.89 -6.85
C CYS A 131 -13.69 -19.73 -7.61
N GLY A 132 -13.08 -20.86 -7.91
CA GLY A 132 -11.81 -20.87 -8.57
C GLY A 132 -11.80 -20.53 -10.05
N ASN A 133 -12.70 -21.15 -10.79
CA ASN A 133 -12.96 -20.78 -12.18
C ASN A 133 -13.50 -19.34 -12.26
N ALA A 134 -14.29 -18.95 -11.27
CA ALA A 134 -14.66 -17.59 -10.88
C ALA A 134 -13.52 -16.57 -11.03
N LEU A 135 -12.49 -16.78 -10.20
CA LEU A 135 -11.33 -15.93 -10.10
C LEU A 135 -10.48 -15.97 -11.39
N ALA A 136 -10.23 -17.17 -11.92
CA ALA A 136 -9.43 -17.36 -13.14
C ALA A 136 -9.95 -16.52 -14.32
N ARG A 137 -11.27 -16.53 -14.54
CA ARG A 137 -11.91 -15.77 -15.63
C ARG A 137 -11.81 -14.24 -15.47
N ARG A 138 -11.48 -13.76 -14.27
CA ARG A 138 -11.36 -12.32 -13.96
C ARG A 138 -9.91 -11.85 -13.86
N MET A 139 -8.95 -12.76 -13.87
CA MET A 139 -7.51 -12.45 -13.88
C MET A 139 -7.05 -12.14 -15.31
N ARG A 140 -7.33 -10.92 -15.77
CA ARG A 140 -6.79 -10.41 -17.04
C ARG A 140 -5.28 -10.14 -16.90
N THR A 141 -4.60 -9.99 -18.03
CA THR A 141 -3.15 -9.74 -18.12
C THR A 141 -2.81 -8.46 -18.89
N ASP A 142 -3.79 -7.59 -19.06
CA ASP A 142 -3.72 -6.34 -19.83
C ASP A 142 -3.92 -5.10 -18.95
N HIS A 143 -3.75 -5.22 -17.62
CA HIS A 143 -3.86 -4.07 -16.74
C HIS A 143 -2.58 -3.23 -16.76
N ARG A 144 -2.75 -1.93 -16.54
CA ARG A 144 -1.61 -1.03 -16.34
C ARG A 144 -1.00 -1.28 -14.96
N VAL A 145 0.26 -1.68 -14.92
CA VAL A 145 1.03 -1.76 -13.67
C VAL A 145 1.32 -0.35 -13.18
N VAL A 146 0.96 -0.06 -11.92
CA VAL A 146 1.10 1.26 -11.30
C VAL A 146 1.46 1.10 -9.83
N PHE A 147 2.06 2.14 -9.24
CA PHE A 147 2.13 2.24 -7.79
C PHE A 147 0.73 2.31 -7.18
N SER A 148 0.55 1.60 -6.07
CA SER A 148 -0.73 1.50 -5.38
C SER A 148 -0.53 1.50 -3.86
N TYR A 149 -1.44 2.14 -3.15
CA TYR A 149 -1.48 2.13 -1.69
C TYR A 149 -2.39 0.98 -1.25
N CYS A 150 -1.79 -0.16 -0.92
CA CYS A 150 -2.52 -1.43 -0.70
C CYS A 150 -3.38 -1.47 0.58
N ASN A 151 -3.34 -0.44 1.42
CA ASN A 151 -4.10 -0.36 2.67
C ASN A 151 -4.89 0.95 2.77
N LEU A 152 -5.50 1.41 1.67
CA LEU A 152 -6.22 2.68 1.64
C LEU A 152 -7.47 2.60 2.52
N ALA A 153 -7.43 3.28 3.66
CA ALA A 153 -8.53 3.36 4.63
C ALA A 153 -8.47 4.70 5.37
N PRO A 154 -9.61 5.24 5.86
CA PRO A 154 -9.64 6.51 6.58
C PRO A 154 -8.64 6.60 7.75
N ARG A 155 -8.50 5.53 8.55
CA ARG A 155 -7.50 5.41 9.63
C ARG A 155 -6.02 5.54 9.20
N ASN A 156 -5.74 5.49 7.90
CA ASN A 156 -4.40 5.60 7.33
C ASN A 156 -4.21 6.94 6.57
N ILE A 157 -5.22 7.79 6.53
CA ILE A 157 -5.16 9.14 5.95
C ILE A 157 -5.02 10.12 7.10
N ILE A 158 -3.95 10.90 7.09
CA ILE A 158 -3.69 11.94 8.09
C ILE A 158 -4.29 13.25 7.59
N VAL A 159 -4.97 13.96 8.49
CA VAL A 159 -5.57 15.27 8.22
C VAL A 159 -5.08 16.29 9.25
N ASP A 160 -4.92 17.53 8.80
CA ASP A 160 -4.52 18.71 9.56
C ASP A 160 -5.25 19.98 9.07
#